data_AF-A0A2N9NEM5-F1
#
_entry.id   AF-A0A2N9NEM5-F1
#
_cell.length_a   1.000
_cell.length_b   1.000
_cell.length_c   1.000
_cell.angle_alpha   90.00
_cell.angle_beta   90.00
_cell.angle_gamma   90.00
#
_symmetry.space_group_name_H-M   'P 1'
#
loop_
_entity.id
_entity.type
_entity.pdbx_description
1 polymer ?
#
loop_
_entity_poly.entity_id
_entity_poly.type
_entity_poly.pdbx_seq_one_letter_code
_entity_poly.pdbx_strand_id
1 'polypeptide(L)' 'MFEQPGYELRFPVGCWDISPDGERFLMVQLEERKPQPLTEMVLVQNWFEELRGLAPTGK' A
#
# COMPACT_ATOMS: atom_id res chain seq x y z
N MET A 1 -19.28 14.82 5.01
CA MET A 1 -18.04 15.45 5.48
C MET A 1 -16.99 14.37 5.66
N PHE A 2 -16.43 13.87 4.57
CA PHE A 2 -15.22 13.03 4.52
C PHE A 2 -14.63 13.17 3.12
N GLU A 3 -14.29 14.40 2.77
CA GLU A 3 -13.31 14.65 1.71
C GLU A 3 -12.23 15.48 2.37
N GLN A 4 -11.22 14.79 2.90
CA GLN A 4 -9.93 15.42 3.17
C GLN A 4 -9.08 15.18 1.92
N PRO A 5 -8.97 16.14 0.99
CA PRO A 5 -8.00 16.04 -0.08
C PRO A 5 -6.64 16.34 0.56
N GLY A 6 -5.84 15.32 0.85
CA GLY A 6 -4.50 15.61 1.40
C GLY A 6 -3.72 14.53 2.09
N TYR A 7 -4.21 13.27 2.15
CA TYR A 7 -3.33 12.13 2.48
C TYR A 7 -2.92 11.36 1.22
N GLU A 8 -2.77 12.06 0.11
CA GLU A 8 -1.79 11.62 -0.87
C GLU A 8 -0.44 11.98 -0.28
N LEU A 9 0.36 10.98 0.07
CA LEU A 9 1.81 11.17 0.08
C LEU A 9 2.19 11.54 -1.37
N ARG A 10 2.03 12.82 -1.71
CA ARG A 10 2.35 13.42 -3.02
C ARG A 10 3.86 13.37 -3.30
N PHE A 11 4.61 12.89 -2.33
CA PHE A 11 6.01 12.54 -2.41
C PHE A 11 6.14 11.07 -2.03
N PRO A 12 6.80 10.26 -2.85
CA PRO A 12 7.07 8.88 -2.48
C PRO A 12 7.96 8.88 -1.25
N VAL A 13 7.43 8.35 -0.15
CA VAL A 13 8.25 7.93 0.99
C VAL A 13 9.15 6.81 0.46
N GLY A 14 10.44 7.12 0.27
CA GLY A 14 11.48 6.15 -0.07
C GLY A 14 11.46 5.63 -1.51
N CYS A 15 11.83 6.47 -2.48
CA CYS A 15 12.21 5.99 -3.82
C CYS A 15 13.72 5.76 -3.97
N TRP A 16 14.45 5.74 -2.85
CA TRP A 16 15.88 5.54 -2.84
C TRP A 16 16.29 4.72 -1.63
N ASP A 17 17.44 4.07 -1.75
CA ASP A 17 18.08 3.32 -0.68
C ASP A 17 19.60 3.44 -0.79
N ILE A 18 20.29 3.30 0.35
CA ILE A 18 21.74 3.31 0.45
C ILE A 18 22.18 1.99 1.07
N SER A 19 23.15 1.32 0.46
CA SER A 19 23.71 0.10 1.05
C SER A 19 24.31 0.37 2.44
N PRO A 20 24.35 -0.61 3.36
CA PRO A 20 24.92 -0.39 4.69
C PRO A 20 26.38 0.07 4.70
N ASP A 21 27.12 -0.23 3.63
CA ASP A 21 28.49 0.21 3.38
C ASP A 21 28.61 1.66 2.85
N GLY A 22 27.49 2.28 2.46
CA GLY A 22 27.43 3.64 1.92
C GLY A 22 27.95 3.82 0.49
N GLU A 23 28.46 2.76 -0.15
CA GLU A 23 29.13 2.86 -1.45
C GLU A 23 28.17 2.77 -2.64
N ARG A 24 26.94 2.27 -2.41
CA ARG A 24 25.95 2.09 -3.46
C ARG A 24 24.68 2.84 -3.12
N PHE A 25 24.22 3.58 -4.12
CA PHE A 25 22.99 4.34 -4.07
C PHE A 25 22.04 3.84 -5.14
N LEU A 26 20.82 3.48 -4.75
CA LEU A 26 19.75 3.12 -5.67
C LEU A 26 18.67 4.19 -5.60
N MET A 27 18.25 4.71 -6.75
CA MET A 27 17.06 5.56 -6.87
C MET A 27 16.17 5.02 -7.99
N VAL A 28 14.88 4.92 -7.71
CA VAL A 28 13.86 4.57 -8.69
C VAL A 28 13.17 5.84 -9.15
N GLN A 29 13.23 6.12 -10.45
CA GLN A 29 12.42 7.16 -11.05
C GLN A 29 10.96 6.71 -11.03
N LEU A 30 10.16 7.41 -10.24
CA LEU A 30 8.74 7.15 -10.18
C LEU A 30 8.05 7.94 -11.28
N GLU A 31 7.38 7.21 -12.16
CA GLU A 31 6.52 7.83 -13.16
C GLU A 31 5.34 8.52 -12.47
N GLU A 32 4.95 9.67 -13.00
CA GLU A 32 3.72 10.34 -12.59
C GLU A 32 2.54 9.45 -12.96
N ARG A 33 2.05 8.69 -11.97
CA ARG A 33 0.83 7.91 -12.15
C ARG A 33 -0.34 8.87 -12.21
N LYS A 34 -0.90 9.04 -13.41
CA LYS A 34 -2.20 9.69 -13.57
C LYS A 34 -3.22 8.92 -12.71
N PRO A 35 -3.97 9.59 -11.83
CA PRO A 35 -5.03 8.94 -11.07
C PRO A 35 -5.98 8.25 -12.05
N GLN A 36 -6.05 6.92 -11.97
CA GLN A 36 -7.04 6.16 -12.70
C GLN A 36 -8.36 6.27 -11.92
N PRO A 37 -9.51 6.40 -12.59
CA PRO A 37 -10.78 6.40 -11.89
C PRO A 37 -10.92 5.08 -11.12
N LEU A 38 -11.34 5.15 -9.87
CA LEU A 38 -11.71 3.97 -9.09
C LEU A 38 -12.96 3.35 -9.74
N THR A 39 -12.78 2.26 -10.49
CA THR A 39 -13.88 1.63 -11.24
C THR A 39 -14.64 0.60 -10.41
N GLU A 40 -14.03 0.09 -9.34
CA GLU A 40 -14.55 -1.04 -8.59
C GLU A 40 -14.28 -0.88 -7.08
N MET A 41 -15.22 -1.34 -6.26
CA MET A 41 -15.07 -1.44 -4.81
C MET A 41 -15.56 -2.82 -4.37
N VAL A 42 -14.65 -3.62 -3.82
CA VAL A 42 -14.99 -4.92 -3.25
C VAL A 42 -15.21 -4.76 -1.75
N LEU A 43 -16.46 -4.90 -1.30
CA LEU A 43 -16.80 -4.90 0.12
C LEU A 43 -16.86 -6.35 0.62
N VAL A 44 -15.94 -6.69 1.53
CA VAL A 44 -15.99 -7.96 2.26
C VAL A 44 -16.58 -7.69 3.65
N GLN A 45 -17.64 -8.43 3.98
CA GLN A 45 -18.28 -8.37 5.30
C GLN A 45 -17.93 -9.63 6.08
N ASN A 46 -17.89 -9.55 7.41
CA ASN A 46 -17.62 -10.71 8.29
C ASN A 46 -16.30 -11.44 7.97
N TRP A 47 -15.29 -10.70 7.52
CA TRP A 47 -13.97 -11.25 7.18
C TRP A 47 -13.34 -12.06 8.33
N PHE A 48 -13.57 -11.67 9.58
CA PHE A 48 -13.04 -12.39 10.73
C PHE A 48 -13.69 -13.77 10.92
N GLU A 49 -14.97 -13.90 10.62
CA GLU A 49 -15.70 -15.16 10.62
C GLU A 49 -15.13 -16.10 9.55
N GLU A 50 -14.92 -15.60 8.33
CA GLU A 50 -14.30 -16.36 7.25
C GLU A 50 -12.88 -16.80 7.60
N LEU A 51 -12.06 -15.87 8.12
CA LEU A 51 -10.70 -16.19 8.56
C LEU A 51 -10.67 -17.27 9.63
N ARG A 52 -11.58 -17.23 10.61
CA ARG A 52 -11.63 -18.26 11.67
C ARG A 52 -12.04 -19.63 11.13
N GLY A 53 -12.88 -19.67 10.09
CA GLY A 53 -13.25 -20.93 9.42
C GLY A 53 -12.10 -21.52 8.57
N LEU A 54 -11.22 -20.67 8.06
CA LEU A 54 -10.06 -21.08 7.25
C LEU A 54 -8.80 -21.32 8.08
N ALA A 55 -8.69 -20.69 9.25
CA ALA A 55 -7.54 -20.83 10.12
C ALA A 55 -7.47 -22.28 10.66
N PRO A 56 -6.28 -22.90 10.66
CA PRO A 56 -6.09 -24.18 11.33
C PRO A 56 -6.46 -24.03 12.82
N THR A 57 -7.38 -24.87 13.29
CA THR A 57 -7.60 -25.02 14.73
C THR A 57 -6.44 -25.83 15.29
N GLY A 58 -5.53 -25.13 15.97
CA GLY A 58 -4.39 -25.75 16.66
C GLY A 58 -4.86 -26.79 17.69
N LYS A 59 -4.07 -27.85 17.85
CA LYS A 59 -4.07 -28.72 19.04
C LYS A 59 -3.25 -28.07 20.15
#